data_AF-A0AAE7NVX1-F1
#
_entry.id   AF-A0AAE7NVX1-F1
#
_cell.length_a   1.000
_cell.length_b   1.000
_cell.length_c   1.000
_cell.angle_alpha   90.00
_cell.angle_beta   90.00
_cell.angle_gamma   90.00
#
_symmetry.space_group_name_H-M   'P 1'
#
loop_
_entity.id
_entity.type
_entity.pdbx_description
1 polymer ?
#
loop_
_entity_poly.entity_id
_entity_poly.type
_entity_poly.pdbx_seq_one_letter_code
_entity_poly.pdbx_strand_id
1 'polypeptide(L)'
;MARSPRAPWKRPNPRKRAGKASKHLTPAQKSAAKTRARRAGRRYPNLVDNMRMAAKKTSKSSKAKTSAKKRSTRKSRKRTAKKTAKSSRKRKSPAREKDPRGGLTAAGRKAFARKQGAHLRPGVTKKESEMTPQEMRRKGSWAVRFYSRAKLPPLVDAQGQPTRHALSAHAWGEPVPRTVAAARRIAAKGERLLARYRRIKASA
;
A
#
# COMPACT_ATOMS: atom_id res chain seq x y z
N MET A 1 -14.56 15.66 -55.40
CA MET A 1 -14.37 14.56 -54.42
C MET A 1 -14.27 15.12 -53.01
N ALA A 2 -15.15 14.72 -52.09
CA ALA A 2 -15.10 15.17 -50.69
C ALA A 2 -13.92 14.52 -49.95
N ARG A 3 -13.09 15.32 -49.26
CA ARG A 3 -11.94 14.83 -48.48
C ARG A 3 -12.42 14.08 -47.23
N SER A 4 -11.93 12.87 -47.00
CA SER A 4 -12.22 12.09 -45.79
C SER A 4 -11.76 12.84 -44.52
N PRO A 5 -12.58 12.90 -43.46
CA PRO A 5 -12.23 13.63 -42.24
C PRO A 5 -11.02 13.00 -41.55
N ARG A 6 -10.08 13.86 -41.12
CA ARG A 6 -8.89 13.42 -40.37
C ARG A 6 -9.28 12.79 -39.03
N ALA A 7 -8.66 11.65 -38.75
CA ALA A 7 -8.77 10.95 -37.47
C ALA A 7 -8.44 11.89 -36.29
N PRO A 8 -9.14 11.79 -35.15
CA PRO A 8 -9.00 12.70 -34.01
C PRO A 8 -7.55 12.86 -33.49
N TRP A 9 -6.73 11.82 -33.52
CA TRP A 9 -5.33 11.83 -33.08
C TRP A 9 -4.34 12.45 -34.09
N LYS A 10 -4.78 12.70 -35.33
CA LYS A 10 -4.02 13.43 -36.35
C LYS A 10 -4.33 14.94 -36.34
N ARG A 11 -5.17 15.41 -35.41
CA ARG A 11 -5.55 16.82 -35.28
C ARG A 11 -4.55 17.56 -34.36
N PRO A 12 -4.15 18.79 -34.69
CA PRO A 12 -3.30 19.60 -33.81
C PRO A 12 -4.05 19.94 -32.52
N ASN A 13 -3.30 20.19 -31.43
CA ASN A 13 -3.87 20.62 -30.16
C ASN A 13 -4.83 21.81 -30.38
N PRO A 14 -6.10 21.73 -29.94
CA PRO A 14 -7.09 22.79 -30.15
C PRO A 14 -6.64 24.18 -29.69
N ARG A 15 -5.83 24.25 -28.62
CA ARG A 15 -5.26 25.52 -28.14
C ARG A 15 -4.22 26.08 -29.11
N LYS A 16 -3.36 25.21 -29.64
CA LYS A 16 -2.37 25.59 -30.67
C LYS A 16 -3.07 26.04 -31.95
N ARG A 17 -4.13 25.34 -32.37
CA ARG A 17 -4.97 25.73 -33.52
C ARG A 17 -5.62 27.10 -33.32
N ALA A 18 -6.01 27.43 -32.09
CA ALA A 18 -6.59 28.73 -31.73
C ALA A 18 -5.54 29.82 -31.42
N GLY A 19 -4.24 29.59 -31.72
CA GLY A 19 -3.15 30.54 -31.43
C GLY A 19 -2.86 30.75 -29.94
N LYS A 20 -3.42 29.92 -29.05
CA LYS A 20 -3.30 30.05 -27.59
C LYS A 20 -2.11 29.23 -27.08
N ALA A 21 -1.21 29.88 -26.36
CA ALA A 21 -0.11 29.21 -25.67
C ALA A 21 -0.62 28.19 -24.64
N SER A 22 0.16 27.14 -24.36
CA SER A 22 -0.13 26.17 -23.30
C SER A 22 0.04 26.82 -21.92
N LYS A 23 -0.89 26.54 -21.00
CA LYS A 23 -0.83 27.07 -19.63
C LYS A 23 -0.11 26.07 -18.75
N HIS A 24 1.13 26.36 -18.39
CA HIS A 24 1.89 25.60 -17.41
C HIS A 24 1.85 26.28 -16.04
N LEU A 25 2.01 25.50 -14.98
CA LEU A 25 2.18 26.05 -13.63
C LEU A 25 3.50 26.82 -13.58
N THR A 26 3.46 28.04 -13.03
CA THR A 26 4.67 28.83 -12.78
C THR A 26 5.56 28.14 -11.73
N PRO A 27 6.87 28.42 -11.69
CA PRO A 27 7.76 27.86 -10.65
C PRO A 27 7.26 28.12 -9.22
N ALA A 28 6.72 29.33 -8.96
CA ALA A 28 6.12 29.70 -7.69
C ALA A 28 4.86 28.88 -7.36
N GLN A 29 4.04 28.56 -8.38
CA GLN A 29 2.89 27.69 -8.18
C GLN A 29 3.31 26.25 -7.88
N LYS A 30 4.38 25.75 -8.52
CA LYS A 30 4.96 24.42 -8.25
C LYS A 30 5.54 24.33 -6.83
N SER A 31 6.23 25.36 -6.36
CA SER A 31 6.78 25.38 -4.99
C SER A 31 5.66 25.39 -3.95
N ALA A 32 4.61 26.20 -4.14
CA ALA A 32 3.45 26.21 -3.26
C ALA A 32 2.67 24.87 -3.28
N ALA A 33 2.56 24.21 -4.43
CA ALA A 33 2.00 22.86 -4.54
C ALA A 33 2.84 21.84 -3.74
N LYS A 34 4.17 21.90 -3.86
CA LYS A 34 5.11 21.01 -3.14
C LYS A 34 5.01 21.20 -1.63
N THR A 35 4.98 22.44 -1.15
CA THR A 35 4.81 22.75 0.28
C THR A 35 3.50 22.22 0.82
N ARG A 36 2.42 22.37 0.05
CA ARG A 36 1.12 21.85 0.45
C ARG A 36 1.07 20.33 0.50
N ALA A 37 1.64 19.66 -0.50
CA ALA A 37 1.78 18.21 -0.52
C ALA A 37 2.53 17.72 0.74
N ARG A 38 3.68 18.35 1.07
CA ARG A 38 4.44 18.08 2.30
C ARG A 38 3.59 18.26 3.56
N ARG A 39 2.88 19.40 3.68
CA ARG A 39 2.00 19.70 4.83
C ARG A 39 0.86 18.69 4.98
N ALA A 40 0.32 18.21 3.86
CA ALA A 40 -0.72 17.19 3.83
C ALA A 40 -0.17 15.75 3.94
N GLY A 41 1.16 15.56 3.96
CA GLY A 41 1.80 14.25 3.95
C GLY A 41 1.64 13.47 2.64
N ARG A 42 1.34 14.16 1.54
CA ARG A 42 1.20 13.57 0.19
C ARG A 42 2.53 13.68 -0.56
N ARG A 43 2.89 12.66 -1.34
CA ARG A 43 4.09 12.70 -2.21
C ARG A 43 3.89 13.73 -3.33
N TYR A 44 4.97 14.39 -3.74
CA TYR A 44 4.99 15.34 -4.88
C TYR A 44 6.04 14.85 -5.89
N PRO A 45 5.81 14.92 -7.21
CA PRO A 45 4.71 15.60 -7.92
C PRO A 45 3.36 14.88 -7.81
N ASN A 46 2.26 15.64 -7.69
CA ASN A 46 0.89 15.10 -7.69
C ASN A 46 -0.11 16.02 -8.40
N LEU A 47 -1.21 15.44 -8.90
CA LEU A 47 -2.23 16.17 -9.66
C LEU A 47 -3.10 17.07 -8.76
N VAL A 48 -3.47 16.62 -7.56
CA VAL A 48 -4.42 17.33 -6.69
C VAL A 48 -3.91 18.73 -6.29
N ASP A 49 -2.64 18.82 -5.89
CA ASP A 49 -2.04 20.09 -5.50
C ASP A 49 -1.69 20.95 -6.72
N ASN A 50 -1.29 20.33 -7.84
CA ASN A 50 -1.10 21.03 -9.10
C ASN A 50 -2.42 21.64 -9.63
N MET A 51 -3.53 20.90 -9.60
CA MET A 51 -4.86 21.39 -9.99
C MET A 51 -5.33 22.52 -9.09
N ARG A 52 -5.13 22.40 -7.77
CA ARG A 52 -5.48 23.48 -6.83
C ARG A 52 -4.70 24.76 -7.12
N MET A 53 -3.40 24.64 -7.42
CA MET A 53 -2.59 25.82 -7.78
C MET A 53 -2.94 26.37 -9.17
N ALA A 54 -3.38 25.53 -10.10
CA ALA A 54 -3.85 25.94 -11.43
C ALA A 54 -5.22 26.64 -11.39
N ALA A 55 -6.10 26.24 -10.48
CA ALA A 55 -7.42 26.85 -10.25
C ALA A 55 -7.35 28.15 -9.44
N LYS A 56 -6.23 28.41 -8.74
CA LYS A 56 -6.04 29.64 -7.97
C LYS A 56 -5.89 30.81 -8.93
N LYS A 57 -6.96 31.59 -9.12
CA LYS A 57 -6.89 32.89 -9.80
C LYS A 57 -5.87 33.75 -9.05
N THR A 58 -4.92 34.34 -9.76
CA THR A 58 -3.98 35.31 -9.20
C THR A 58 -4.78 36.55 -8.82
N SER A 59 -5.37 36.59 -7.62
CA SER A 59 -5.72 37.86 -7.00
C SER A 59 -4.38 38.57 -6.74
N LYS A 60 -4.15 39.68 -7.45
CA LYS A 60 -3.05 40.62 -7.18
C LYS A 60 -3.00 40.82 -5.67
N SER A 61 -1.94 40.36 -5.01
CA SER A 61 -1.75 40.59 -3.59
C SER A 61 -1.56 42.09 -3.39
N SER A 62 -2.52 42.74 -2.74
CA SER A 62 -2.30 44.05 -2.15
C SER A 62 -1.11 43.95 -1.20
N LYS A 63 -0.15 44.82 -1.46
CA LYS A 63 1.08 45.09 -0.73
C LYS A 63 0.75 45.22 0.76
N ALA A 64 1.24 44.31 1.59
CA ALA A 64 1.17 44.47 3.04
C ALA A 64 2.08 45.63 3.43
N LYS A 65 1.50 46.83 3.56
CA LYS A 65 2.11 47.92 4.32
C LYS A 65 1.90 47.66 5.81
N THR A 66 2.98 47.91 6.53
CA THR A 66 3.11 48.05 7.98
C THR A 66 2.04 48.94 8.62
N SER A 67 1.83 48.69 9.92
CA SER A 67 1.49 49.62 11.02
C SER A 67 0.09 49.55 11.67
N ALA A 68 0.16 49.73 12.99
CA ALA A 68 -0.83 50.29 13.90
C ALA A 68 -2.02 49.43 14.37
N LYS A 69 -1.80 48.78 15.53
CA LYS A 69 -2.54 49.01 16.79
C LYS A 69 -3.94 49.65 16.63
N LYS A 70 -4.99 48.83 16.79
CA LYS A 70 -6.28 49.33 17.32
C LYS A 70 -6.87 48.33 18.31
N ARG A 71 -6.88 48.76 19.57
CA ARG A 71 -7.60 48.18 20.70
C ARG A 71 -9.10 48.38 20.43
N SER A 72 -9.90 47.30 20.39
CA SER A 72 -11.34 47.42 20.56
C SER A 72 -11.91 46.20 21.28
N THR A 73 -12.17 46.42 22.57
CA THR A 73 -13.36 45.96 23.30
C THR A 73 -13.79 44.50 23.12
N ARG A 74 -13.29 43.69 24.05
CA ARG A 74 -13.73 42.34 24.42
C ARG A 74 -15.18 42.38 24.92
N LYS A 75 -16.16 42.07 24.06
CA LYS A 75 -17.52 41.67 24.49
C LYS A 75 -17.62 40.15 24.41
N SER A 76 -17.57 39.49 25.56
CA SER A 76 -17.61 38.03 25.69
C SER A 76 -18.99 37.48 25.34
N ARG A 77 -19.19 37.12 24.07
CA ARG A 77 -20.21 36.12 23.72
C ARG A 77 -19.60 34.74 23.91
N LYS A 78 -19.98 34.09 25.01
CA LYS A 78 -19.69 32.70 25.36
C LYS A 78 -20.31 31.79 24.29
N ARG A 79 -19.62 31.64 23.15
CA ARG A 79 -19.83 30.52 22.24
C ARG A 79 -19.21 29.31 22.91
N THR A 80 -20.03 28.35 23.30
CA THR A 80 -19.62 26.99 23.66
C THR A 80 -18.94 26.36 22.44
N ALA A 81 -17.69 26.71 22.22
CA ALA A 81 -16.81 26.03 21.30
C ALA A 81 -16.56 24.65 21.90
N LYS A 82 -17.30 23.65 21.43
CA LYS A 82 -16.93 22.24 21.55
C LYS A 82 -15.52 22.14 21.01
N LYS A 83 -14.53 22.18 21.92
CA LYS A 83 -13.13 21.92 21.61
C LYS A 83 -13.09 20.49 21.11
N THR A 84 -13.23 20.33 19.79
CA THR A 84 -12.68 19.15 19.14
C THR A 84 -11.18 19.28 19.32
N ALA A 85 -10.70 18.73 20.44
CA ALA A 85 -9.29 18.52 20.65
C ALA A 85 -8.82 17.77 19.41
N LYS A 86 -8.11 18.47 18.52
CA LYS A 86 -7.30 17.83 17.50
C LYS A 86 -6.24 17.09 18.30
N SER A 87 -6.58 15.86 18.68
CA SER A 87 -5.62 14.86 19.05
C SER A 87 -4.64 14.84 17.88
N SER A 88 -3.49 15.48 18.06
CA SER A 88 -2.32 15.25 17.24
C SER A 88 -1.97 13.80 17.50
N ARG A 89 -2.66 12.90 16.79
CA ARG A 89 -2.46 11.47 16.86
C ARG A 89 -1.00 11.28 16.49
N LYS A 90 -0.16 11.14 17.52
CA LYS A 90 1.27 10.85 17.43
C LYS A 90 1.37 9.79 16.35
N ARG A 91 1.98 10.13 15.21
CA ARG A 91 2.06 9.22 14.07
C ARG A 91 2.75 7.98 14.61
N LYS A 92 1.98 6.91 14.87
CA LYS A 92 2.55 5.60 15.25
C LYS A 92 3.61 5.32 14.20
N SER A 93 4.84 5.07 14.63
CA SER A 93 5.90 4.58 13.76
C SER A 93 5.30 3.50 12.87
N PRO A 94 5.59 3.48 11.55
CA PRO A 94 4.96 2.53 10.64
C PRO A 94 5.12 1.13 11.25
N ALA A 95 3.99 0.50 11.58
CA ALA A 95 3.99 -0.83 12.16
C ALA A 95 4.82 -1.74 11.24
N ARG A 96 5.80 -2.46 11.80
CA ARG A 96 6.73 -3.28 11.03
C ARG A 96 5.94 -4.13 10.01
N GLU A 97 6.19 -3.91 8.72
CA GLU A 97 5.49 -4.64 7.64
C GLU A 97 5.82 -6.15 7.70
N LYS A 98 7.02 -6.46 8.16
CA LYS A 98 7.60 -7.80 8.28
C LYS A 98 7.49 -8.27 9.74
N ASP A 99 6.94 -9.47 9.95
CA ASP A 99 6.85 -10.08 11.28
C ASP A 99 8.19 -10.76 11.63
N PRO A 100 8.75 -10.54 12.84
CA PRO A 100 9.95 -11.25 13.30
C PRO A 100 9.75 -12.76 13.41
N ARG A 101 8.54 -13.24 13.68
CA ARG A 101 8.20 -14.67 13.75
C ARG A 101 7.93 -15.29 12.37
N GLY A 102 8.05 -14.50 11.30
CA GLY A 102 7.89 -14.94 9.91
C GLY A 102 6.64 -14.41 9.22
N GLY A 103 6.70 -14.30 7.88
CA GLY A 103 5.59 -13.79 7.07
C GLY A 103 5.38 -12.28 7.15
N LEU A 104 4.17 -11.84 6.81
CA LEU A 104 3.74 -10.43 6.78
C LEU A 104 2.73 -10.15 7.89
N THR A 105 2.92 -9.05 8.61
CA THR A 105 1.94 -8.56 9.60
C THR A 105 0.67 -8.08 8.88
N ALA A 106 -0.42 -7.87 9.63
CA ALA A 106 -1.63 -7.25 9.08
C ALA A 106 -1.34 -5.87 8.44
N ALA A 107 -0.41 -5.11 9.04
CA ALA A 107 0.06 -3.84 8.48
C ALA A 107 0.85 -4.07 7.18
N GLY A 108 1.71 -5.09 7.13
CA GLY A 108 2.44 -5.50 5.93
C GLY A 108 1.53 -5.91 4.78
N ARG A 109 0.48 -6.71 5.04
CA ARG A 109 -0.50 -7.08 4.00
C ARG A 109 -1.29 -5.87 3.50
N LYS A 110 -1.66 -4.93 4.39
CA LYS A 110 -2.28 -3.65 3.98
C LYS A 110 -1.34 -2.79 3.16
N ALA A 111 -0.05 -2.74 3.53
CA ALA A 111 0.96 -2.02 2.76
C ALA A 111 1.16 -2.65 1.38
N PHE A 112 1.17 -3.99 1.30
CA PHE A 112 1.23 -4.72 0.03
C PHE A 112 0.00 -4.43 -0.84
N ALA A 113 -1.21 -4.48 -0.29
CA ALA A 113 -2.43 -4.13 -1.01
C ALA A 113 -2.41 -2.69 -1.53
N ARG A 114 -1.85 -1.73 -0.76
CA ARG A 114 -1.68 -0.34 -1.22
C ARG A 114 -0.67 -0.18 -2.34
N LYS A 115 0.41 -0.98 -2.33
CA LYS A 115 1.50 -0.89 -3.31
C LYS A 115 1.15 -1.64 -4.61
N GLN A 116 0.61 -2.85 -4.48
CA GLN A 116 0.41 -3.81 -5.58
C GLN A 116 -1.06 -4.05 -5.93
N GLY A 117 -2.02 -3.47 -5.20
CA GLY A 117 -3.45 -3.65 -5.46
C GLY A 117 -4.04 -5.00 -5.03
N ALA A 118 -3.22 -5.99 -4.65
CA ALA A 118 -3.68 -7.33 -4.32
C ALA A 118 -3.89 -7.55 -2.81
N HIS A 119 -5.02 -8.16 -2.45
CA HIS A 119 -5.37 -8.50 -1.07
C HIS A 119 -4.81 -9.87 -0.69
N LEU A 120 -3.61 -9.88 -0.10
CA LEU A 120 -3.03 -11.12 0.44
C LEU A 120 -3.84 -11.63 1.63
N ARG A 121 -4.25 -12.90 1.55
CA ARG A 121 -4.82 -13.63 2.69
C ARG A 121 -3.71 -14.06 3.65
N PRO A 122 -3.98 -14.15 4.97
CA PRO A 122 -3.02 -14.73 5.92
C PRO A 122 -2.76 -16.21 5.60
N GLY A 123 -1.68 -16.74 6.17
CA GLY A 123 -1.40 -18.18 6.15
C GLY A 123 -2.49 -18.95 6.90
N VAL A 124 -2.69 -20.20 6.51
CA VAL A 124 -3.72 -21.08 7.09
C VAL A 124 -3.15 -21.76 8.34
N THR A 125 -3.53 -21.30 9.53
CA THR A 125 -3.02 -21.82 10.81
C THR A 125 -3.93 -22.87 11.46
N LYS A 126 -5.10 -23.14 10.88
CA LYS A 126 -6.07 -24.11 11.40
C LYS A 126 -5.49 -25.54 11.41
N LYS A 127 -6.07 -26.39 12.26
CA LYS A 127 -5.81 -27.84 12.25
C LYS A 127 -6.40 -28.49 10.99
N GLU A 128 -5.85 -29.62 10.59
CA GLU A 128 -6.21 -30.32 9.35
C GLU A 128 -7.68 -30.80 9.31
N SER A 129 -8.28 -31.07 10.47
CA SER A 129 -9.69 -31.41 10.65
C SER A 129 -10.63 -30.24 10.39
N GLU A 130 -10.20 -29.01 10.70
CA GLU A 130 -11.01 -27.79 10.63
C GLU A 130 -10.82 -27.02 9.31
N MET A 131 -9.91 -27.47 8.45
CA MET A 131 -9.65 -26.81 7.17
C MET A 131 -10.78 -27.07 6.18
N THR A 132 -11.24 -26.00 5.54
CA THR A 132 -12.05 -26.11 4.32
C THR A 132 -11.21 -26.69 3.16
N PRO A 133 -11.84 -27.28 2.12
CA PRO A 133 -11.12 -27.78 0.94
C PRO A 133 -10.24 -26.70 0.28
N GLN A 134 -10.71 -25.45 0.25
CA GLN A 134 -9.93 -24.33 -0.28
C GLN A 134 -8.70 -24.01 0.58
N GLU A 135 -8.81 -24.08 1.92
CA GLU A 135 -7.69 -23.89 2.83
C GLU A 135 -6.64 -25.00 2.70
N MET A 136 -7.08 -26.26 2.54
CA MET A 136 -6.19 -27.39 2.25
C MET A 136 -5.40 -27.15 0.96
N ARG A 137 -6.08 -26.73 -0.12
CA ARG A 137 -5.43 -26.38 -1.39
C ARG A 137 -4.38 -25.29 -1.19
N ARG A 138 -4.71 -24.23 -0.47
CA ARG A 138 -3.80 -23.09 -0.24
C ARG A 138 -2.57 -23.51 0.57
N LYS A 139 -2.78 -24.20 1.69
CA LYS A 139 -1.70 -24.64 2.58
C LYS A 139 -0.83 -25.70 1.91
N GLY A 140 -1.44 -26.69 1.26
CA GLY A 140 -0.73 -27.72 0.53
C GLY A 140 0.10 -27.17 -0.63
N SER A 141 -0.48 -26.28 -1.44
CA SER A 141 0.24 -25.64 -2.55
C SER A 141 1.43 -24.80 -2.05
N TRP A 142 1.25 -24.08 -0.94
CA TRP A 142 2.35 -23.32 -0.33
C TRP A 142 3.46 -24.26 0.18
N ALA A 143 3.11 -25.28 0.95
CA ALA A 143 4.07 -26.20 1.55
C ALA A 143 4.93 -26.90 0.49
N VAL A 144 4.29 -27.41 -0.57
CA VAL A 144 4.99 -28.04 -1.70
C VAL A 144 5.89 -27.01 -2.38
N ARG A 145 5.38 -25.85 -2.81
CA ARG A 145 6.18 -24.85 -3.53
C ARG A 145 7.41 -24.38 -2.77
N PHE A 146 7.30 -24.21 -1.46
CA PHE A 146 8.40 -23.69 -0.65
C PHE A 146 9.39 -24.76 -0.23
N TYR A 147 8.93 -25.98 0.08
CA TYR A 147 9.76 -27.01 0.72
C TYR A 147 9.99 -28.29 -0.09
N SER A 148 9.33 -28.48 -1.24
CA SER A 148 9.59 -29.63 -2.13
C SER A 148 10.71 -29.36 -3.15
N ARG A 149 11.24 -28.13 -3.21
CA ARG A 149 12.29 -27.72 -4.17
C ARG A 149 13.50 -28.66 -4.11
N ALA A 150 14.12 -28.95 -5.25
CA ALA A 150 15.31 -29.83 -5.30
C ALA A 150 16.43 -29.28 -4.39
N LYS A 151 16.78 -28.01 -4.56
CA LYS A 151 17.70 -27.27 -3.69
C LYS A 151 16.93 -26.30 -2.79
N LEU A 152 16.99 -26.53 -1.48
CA LEU A 152 16.36 -25.66 -0.49
C LEU A 152 17.29 -24.49 -0.11
N PRO A 153 16.74 -23.29 0.09
CA PRO A 153 17.47 -22.21 0.74
C PRO A 153 17.93 -22.64 2.14
N PRO A 154 19.01 -22.04 2.68
CA PRO A 154 19.47 -22.32 4.03
C PRO A 154 18.33 -22.09 5.03
N LEU A 155 18.12 -23.08 5.90
CA LEU A 155 17.07 -23.07 6.91
C LEU A 155 17.53 -22.45 8.22
N VAL A 156 18.84 -22.52 8.48
CA VAL A 156 19.53 -21.85 9.58
C VAL A 156 20.61 -20.94 9.01
N ASP A 157 20.88 -19.83 9.69
CA ASP A 157 22.02 -18.97 9.40
C ASP A 157 23.30 -19.48 10.07
N ALA A 158 24.39 -18.73 9.92
CA ALA A 158 25.68 -19.07 10.53
C ALA A 158 25.65 -19.06 12.06
N GLN A 159 24.68 -18.35 12.66
CA GLN A 159 24.46 -18.27 14.10
C GLN A 159 23.52 -19.36 14.62
N GLY A 160 23.09 -20.28 13.74
CA GLY A 160 22.13 -21.35 14.06
C GLY A 160 20.69 -20.87 14.23
N GLN A 161 20.38 -19.60 13.96
CA GLN A 161 19.04 -19.07 14.04
C GLN A 161 18.24 -19.41 12.78
N PRO A 162 16.92 -19.67 12.89
CA PRO A 162 16.11 -19.97 11.73
C PRO A 162 16.08 -18.79 10.75
N THR A 163 16.36 -19.08 9.48
CA THR A 163 16.29 -18.04 8.45
C THR A 163 14.85 -17.58 8.25
N ARG A 164 14.71 -16.44 7.58
CA ARG A 164 13.39 -15.92 7.20
C ARG A 164 12.57 -16.90 6.37
N HIS A 165 13.23 -17.77 5.59
CA HIS A 165 12.56 -18.83 4.85
C HIS A 165 11.96 -19.87 5.80
N ALA A 166 12.74 -20.37 6.77
CA ALA A 166 12.26 -21.29 7.79
C ALA A 166 11.12 -20.68 8.63
N LEU A 167 11.26 -19.42 9.05
CA LEU A 167 10.22 -18.69 9.81
C LEU A 167 8.91 -18.55 9.02
N SER A 168 8.94 -18.64 7.69
CA SER A 168 7.71 -18.62 6.89
C SER A 168 6.78 -19.80 7.22
N ALA A 169 7.32 -20.93 7.71
CA ALA A 169 6.51 -22.06 8.17
C ALA A 169 5.58 -21.68 9.33
N HIS A 170 6.10 -20.93 10.30
CA HIS A 170 5.34 -20.48 11.45
C HIS A 170 4.15 -19.59 11.05
N ALA A 171 4.31 -18.75 10.03
CA ALA A 171 3.22 -17.94 9.49
C ALA A 171 2.06 -18.76 8.88
N TRP A 172 2.27 -20.04 8.62
CA TRP A 172 1.28 -21.01 8.13
C TRP A 172 0.93 -22.08 9.17
N GLY A 173 1.27 -21.84 10.45
CA GLY A 173 0.97 -22.76 11.55
C GLY A 173 1.71 -24.10 11.44
N GLU A 174 2.82 -24.15 10.72
CA GLU A 174 3.74 -25.28 10.71
C GLU A 174 4.95 -24.97 11.61
N PRO A 175 5.59 -25.99 12.20
CA PRO A 175 6.81 -25.79 12.97
C PRO A 175 7.94 -25.26 12.07
N VAL A 176 8.82 -24.44 12.64
CA VAL A 176 9.95 -23.85 11.91
C VAL A 176 10.99 -24.94 11.59
N PRO A 177 11.21 -25.30 10.32
CA PRO A 177 12.15 -26.36 9.97
C PRO A 177 13.58 -25.85 10.11
N ARG A 178 14.39 -26.51 10.95
CA ARG A 178 15.85 -26.25 11.04
C ARG A 178 16.68 -27.17 10.14
N THR A 179 16.14 -28.34 9.81
CA THR A 179 16.81 -29.35 8.98
C THR A 179 16.05 -29.58 7.68
N VAL A 180 16.77 -30.08 6.67
CA VAL A 180 16.18 -30.47 5.38
C VAL A 180 15.08 -31.51 5.58
N ALA A 181 15.30 -32.52 6.42
CA ALA A 181 14.30 -33.53 6.73
C ALA A 181 13.01 -32.90 7.31
N ALA A 182 13.12 -31.93 8.22
CA ALA A 182 11.95 -31.22 8.76
C ALA A 182 11.20 -30.44 7.68
N ALA A 183 11.92 -29.77 6.77
CA ALA A 183 11.31 -29.09 5.63
C ALA A 183 10.59 -30.09 4.69
N ARG A 184 11.19 -31.25 4.41
CA ARG A 184 10.58 -32.29 3.59
C ARG A 184 9.31 -32.87 4.22
N ARG A 185 9.25 -33.01 5.55
CA ARG A 185 8.01 -33.39 6.24
C ARG A 185 6.88 -32.39 6.02
N ILE A 186 7.18 -31.09 6.00
CA ILE A 186 6.20 -30.05 5.67
C ILE A 186 5.71 -30.21 4.22
N ALA A 187 6.61 -30.47 3.28
CA ALA A 187 6.24 -30.73 1.88
C ALA A 187 5.34 -31.96 1.75
N ALA A 188 5.69 -33.09 2.39
CA ALA A 188 4.89 -34.32 2.39
C ALA A 188 3.50 -34.11 3.00
N LYS A 189 3.39 -33.33 4.09
CA LYS A 189 2.09 -32.92 4.65
C LYS A 189 1.30 -32.09 3.63
N GLY A 190 1.97 -31.20 2.91
CA GLY A 190 1.37 -30.42 1.84
C GLY A 190 0.79 -31.28 0.71
N GLU A 191 1.51 -32.31 0.29
CA GLU A 191 1.06 -33.27 -0.73
C GLU A 191 -0.19 -34.04 -0.27
N ARG A 192 -0.22 -34.48 1.00
CA ARG A 192 -1.41 -35.13 1.59
C ARG A 192 -2.63 -34.22 1.56
N LEU A 193 -2.48 -32.94 1.94
CA LEU A 193 -3.56 -31.95 1.88
C LEU A 193 -4.08 -31.75 0.45
N LEU A 194 -3.17 -31.71 -0.53
CA LEU A 194 -3.55 -31.59 -1.95
C LEU A 194 -4.26 -32.85 -2.45
N ALA A 195 -3.80 -34.04 -2.05
CA ALA A 195 -4.47 -35.29 -2.38
C ALA A 195 -5.89 -35.34 -1.80
N ARG A 196 -6.07 -34.95 -0.53
CA ARG A 196 -7.39 -34.85 0.11
C ARG A 196 -8.30 -33.85 -0.62
N TYR A 197 -7.78 -32.68 -0.96
CA TYR A 197 -8.50 -31.69 -1.75
C TYR A 197 -8.95 -32.23 -3.12
N ARG A 198 -8.06 -32.93 -3.83
CA ARG A 198 -8.38 -33.53 -5.14
C ARG A 198 -9.47 -34.59 -5.01
N ARG A 199 -9.43 -35.44 -3.99
CA ARG A 199 -10.48 -36.43 -3.71
C ARG A 199 -11.83 -35.77 -3.44
N ILE A 200 -11.87 -34.79 -2.53
CA ILE A 200 -13.10 -34.05 -2.20
C ILE A 200 -13.67 -33.34 -3.43
N LYS A 201 -12.81 -32.77 -4.28
CA LYS A 201 -13.23 -32.11 -5.51
C LYS A 201 -13.75 -33.11 -6.56
N ALA A 202 -13.21 -34.32 -6.61
CA ALA A 202 -13.68 -35.34 -7.54
C ALA A 202 -15.01 -35.98 -7.09
N SER A 203 -15.32 -35.94 -5.79
CA SER A 203 -16.56 -36.46 -5.21
C SER A 203 -17.69 -35.41 -5.09
N ALA A 204 -17.46 -34.18 -5.56
CA ALA A 204 -18.40 -33.05 -5.47
C ALA A 204 -18.80 -32.60 -6.87
#